data_AF-A0A851FN67-F1
#
_entry.id   AF-A0A851FN67-F1
#
_cell.length_a   1.000
_cell.length_b   1.000
_cell.length_c   1.000
_cell.angle_alpha   90.00
_cell.angle_beta   90.00
_cell.angle_gamma   90.00
#
_symmetry.space_group_name_H-M   'P 1'
#
loop_
_entity.id
_entity.type
_entity.pdbx_description
1 polymer ?
#
loop_
_entity_poly.entity_id
_entity_poly.type
_entity_poly.pdbx_seq_one_letter_code
_entity_poly.pdbx_strand_id
1 'polypeptide(L)'
;RYDYREMLHNATFCLVPRGRRLGSFRFLEALQAACVPVMLSNGWELPFSEVIDWNQAAIIGDERLLLQIPSTIRSIHQDKILALRQQTQFLWEAYFSSVEKIVLTTLEIIQDRIFKHISRNSLIWNKHPGGLFVLPQYSSYLGDFPYYYANLGLKPLSTFTAVIHAVTPLVSQSQPVLKLLVAVAKSQYCAQIIVLWNCDKPLPAKHRWPATSVPVIVIEGESKVMSSRFLPYDNIVTDAVLSLDEDTVLSTTEVDFAFTVWQSFPERIVGYPARSHFWDNTKERWGYTSKWTNDYSMVLTGAAIYHKYYHYLYTHYLPASLKNMVDQLANCEDILMNFLVSAVTKLPPIKVTQKKQYKETMMGQTSRASRWADPDHFAQRQSCMNTFASWFGYMPLIHSQMRLDPVLFKDQVSILRKKYRDIERL
;
A
#
# COMPACT_ATOMS: atom_id res chain seq x y z
N ARG A 1 -39.02 1.00 -21.92
CA ARG A 1 -38.19 -0.22 -21.91
C ARG A 1 -37.08 0.07 -20.93
N TYR A 2 -37.00 -0.64 -19.79
CA TYR A 2 -35.95 -0.37 -18.80
C TYR A 2 -34.64 -1.01 -19.24
N ASP A 3 -33.51 -0.33 -19.03
CA ASP A 3 -32.18 -0.92 -19.22
C ASP A 3 -31.88 -1.88 -18.07
N TYR A 4 -31.59 -3.14 -18.40
CA TYR A 4 -31.27 -4.18 -17.42
C TYR A 4 -30.08 -3.78 -16.54
N ARG A 5 -29.04 -3.17 -17.13
CA ARG A 5 -27.84 -2.78 -16.38
C ARG A 5 -28.16 -1.68 -15.36
N GLU A 6 -28.88 -0.66 -15.80
CA GLU A 6 -29.32 0.43 -14.93
C GLU A 6 -30.19 -0.10 -13.78
N MET A 7 -31.15 -0.99 -14.08
CA MET A 7 -31.98 -1.62 -13.05
C MET A 7 -31.15 -2.42 -12.04
N LEU A 8 -30.17 -3.20 -12.52
CA LEU A 8 -29.33 -4.05 -11.67
C LEU A 8 -28.47 -3.21 -10.70
N HIS A 9 -27.84 -2.14 -11.20
CA HIS A 9 -27.04 -1.24 -10.37
C HIS A 9 -27.88 -0.44 -9.36
N ASN A 10 -29.14 -0.12 -9.71
CA ASN A 10 -30.07 0.56 -8.82
C ASN A 10 -30.78 -0.39 -7.83
N ALA A 11 -30.65 -1.70 -7.99
CA ALA A 11 -31.30 -2.67 -7.13
C ALA A 11 -30.58 -2.84 -5.79
N THR A 12 -31.37 -2.94 -4.71
CA THR A 12 -30.85 -3.30 -3.38
C THR A 12 -30.64 -4.80 -3.23
N PHE A 13 -31.63 -5.57 -3.65
CA PHE A 13 -31.69 -7.02 -3.58
C PHE A 13 -31.88 -7.61 -4.98
N CYS A 14 -31.13 -8.67 -5.30
CA CYS A 14 -31.18 -9.32 -6.60
C CYS A 14 -31.57 -10.77 -6.42
N LEU A 15 -32.69 -11.17 -7.02
CA LEU A 15 -33.18 -12.53 -6.93
C LEU A 15 -32.30 -13.46 -7.77
N VAL A 16 -31.73 -14.49 -7.13
CA VAL A 16 -30.89 -15.51 -7.78
C VAL A 16 -31.59 -16.87 -7.65
N PRO A 17 -32.61 -17.14 -8.48
CA PRO A 17 -33.27 -18.44 -8.49
C PRO A 17 -32.39 -19.51 -9.14
N ARG A 18 -32.66 -20.76 -8.78
CA ARG A 18 -32.07 -21.93 -9.43
C ARG A 18 -32.29 -21.87 -10.94
N GLY A 19 -31.19 -21.95 -11.68
CA GLY A 19 -31.20 -22.06 -13.14
C GLY A 19 -31.29 -23.52 -13.60
N ARG A 20 -31.30 -23.72 -14.92
CA ARG A 20 -31.24 -25.06 -15.55
C ARG A 20 -29.85 -25.72 -15.39
N ARG A 21 -28.81 -24.93 -15.10
CA ARG A 21 -27.43 -25.37 -14.89
C ARG A 21 -27.07 -25.30 -13.40
N LEU A 22 -26.00 -26.00 -13.03
CA LEU A 22 -25.46 -26.02 -11.66
C LEU A 22 -24.99 -24.65 -11.15
N GLY A 23 -24.74 -23.69 -12.05
CA GLY A 23 -24.42 -22.30 -11.71
C GLY A 23 -25.39 -21.30 -12.35
N SER A 24 -25.54 -20.13 -11.72
CA SER A 24 -26.35 -19.02 -12.21
C SER A 24 -25.48 -17.80 -12.51
N PHE A 25 -25.43 -17.35 -13.77
CA PHE A 25 -24.69 -16.12 -14.13
C PHE A 25 -25.23 -14.89 -13.39
N ARG A 26 -26.51 -14.91 -13.03
CA ARG A 26 -27.17 -13.87 -12.21
C ARG A 26 -26.51 -13.68 -10.85
N PHE A 27 -25.89 -14.73 -10.30
CA PHE A 27 -25.16 -14.62 -9.06
C PHE A 27 -23.97 -13.68 -9.22
N LEU A 28 -23.14 -13.90 -10.25
CA LEU A 28 -21.99 -13.05 -10.52
C LEU A 28 -22.39 -11.62 -10.92
N GLU A 29 -23.48 -11.46 -11.69
CA GLU A 29 -24.03 -10.14 -12.01
C GLU A 29 -24.49 -9.39 -10.75
N ALA A 30 -25.15 -10.07 -9.81
CA ALA A 30 -25.55 -9.48 -8.53
C ALA A 30 -24.33 -9.04 -7.71
N LEU A 31 -23.29 -9.88 -7.63
CA LEU A 31 -22.04 -9.54 -6.95
C LEU A 31 -21.38 -8.30 -7.58
N GLN A 32 -21.28 -8.28 -8.92
CA GLN A 32 -20.68 -7.16 -9.67
C GLN A 32 -21.39 -5.83 -9.44
N ALA A 33 -22.71 -5.85 -9.25
CA ALA A 33 -23.52 -4.66 -9.04
C ALA A 33 -23.63 -4.22 -7.57
N ALA A 34 -22.90 -4.88 -6.65
CA ALA A 34 -23.09 -4.74 -5.20
C ALA A 34 -24.55 -4.93 -4.75
N CYS A 35 -25.30 -5.75 -5.49
CA CYS A 35 -26.70 -6.03 -5.21
C CYS A 35 -26.80 -7.28 -4.35
N VAL A 36 -27.43 -7.21 -3.19
CA VAL A 36 -27.45 -8.32 -2.23
C VAL A 36 -28.14 -9.53 -2.87
N PRO A 37 -27.43 -10.64 -3.13
CA PRO A 37 -28.03 -11.80 -3.76
C PRO A 37 -29.00 -12.47 -2.78
N VAL A 38 -30.25 -12.62 -3.22
CA VAL A 38 -31.30 -13.39 -2.54
C VAL A 38 -31.38 -14.74 -3.22
N MET A 39 -30.74 -15.72 -2.60
CA MET A 39 -30.58 -17.07 -3.12
C MET A 39 -31.88 -17.86 -2.97
N LEU A 40 -32.38 -18.43 -4.07
CA LEU A 40 -33.51 -19.36 -4.08
C LEU A 40 -33.11 -20.61 -4.84
N SER A 41 -32.24 -21.40 -4.21
CA SER A 41 -31.67 -22.63 -4.78
C SER A 41 -31.27 -23.56 -3.64
N ASN A 42 -32.24 -24.32 -3.12
CA ASN A 42 -32.05 -25.15 -1.92
C ASN A 42 -31.00 -26.24 -2.15
N GLY A 43 -29.88 -26.23 -1.41
CA GLY A 43 -28.80 -27.21 -1.55
C GLY A 43 -27.77 -26.87 -2.64
N TRP A 44 -27.76 -25.63 -3.14
CA TRP A 44 -26.66 -25.14 -3.96
C TRP A 44 -25.46 -24.75 -3.09
N GLU A 45 -24.32 -25.44 -3.26
CA GLU A 45 -23.04 -25.04 -2.70
C GLU A 45 -22.48 -23.84 -3.47
N LEU A 46 -22.34 -22.70 -2.80
CA LEU A 46 -21.83 -21.48 -3.43
C LEU A 46 -20.33 -21.59 -3.71
N PRO A 47 -19.80 -20.83 -4.70
CA PRO A 47 -18.37 -20.82 -4.98
C PRO A 47 -17.54 -20.50 -3.72
N PHE A 48 -16.49 -21.29 -3.49
CA PHE A 48 -15.56 -21.12 -2.36
C PHE A 48 -16.20 -21.11 -0.96
N SER A 49 -17.36 -21.77 -0.78
CA SER A 49 -18.07 -21.83 0.51
C SER A 49 -17.27 -22.41 1.67
N GLU A 50 -16.17 -23.13 1.40
CA GLU A 50 -15.29 -23.63 2.45
C GLU A 50 -14.48 -22.51 3.14
N VAL A 51 -14.25 -21.39 2.46
CA VAL A 51 -13.48 -20.25 2.99
C VAL A 51 -14.29 -18.95 3.06
N ILE A 52 -15.29 -18.77 2.18
CA ILE A 52 -16.17 -17.60 2.16
C ILE A 52 -17.40 -17.84 3.03
N ASP A 53 -17.64 -16.95 3.99
CA ASP A 53 -18.87 -16.95 4.77
C ASP A 53 -19.96 -16.17 4.06
N TRP A 54 -20.74 -16.90 3.25
CA TRP A 54 -21.83 -16.31 2.45
C TRP A 54 -22.96 -15.69 3.29
N ASN A 55 -23.07 -16.00 4.59
CA ASN A 55 -24.05 -15.36 5.46
C ASN A 55 -23.77 -13.86 5.67
N GLN A 56 -22.53 -13.43 5.43
CA GLN A 56 -22.12 -12.03 5.51
C GLN A 56 -22.38 -11.25 4.21
N ALA A 57 -22.74 -11.93 3.11
CA ALA A 57 -22.85 -11.31 1.79
C ALA A 57 -24.16 -11.64 1.03
N ALA A 58 -24.89 -12.67 1.44
CA ALA A 58 -26.06 -13.18 0.73
C ALA A 58 -27.22 -13.46 1.70
N ILE A 59 -28.44 -13.44 1.17
CA ILE A 59 -29.65 -13.88 1.88
C ILE A 59 -30.05 -15.23 1.31
N ILE A 60 -30.02 -16.27 2.14
CA ILE A 60 -30.41 -17.62 1.73
C ILE A 60 -31.90 -17.80 2.01
N GLY A 61 -32.70 -17.88 0.94
CA GLY A 61 -34.13 -18.12 1.01
C GLY A 61 -34.49 -19.58 0.75
N ASP A 62 -35.45 -20.10 1.52
CA ASP A 62 -36.03 -21.41 1.25
C ASP A 62 -37.00 -21.33 0.06
N GLU A 63 -36.79 -22.15 -0.97
CA GLU A 63 -37.68 -22.25 -2.14
C GLU A 63 -39.16 -22.49 -1.74
N ARG A 64 -39.40 -23.19 -0.62
CA ARG A 64 -40.76 -23.47 -0.10
C ARG A 64 -41.46 -22.21 0.45
N LEU A 65 -40.69 -21.19 0.81
CA LEU A 65 -41.17 -19.94 1.42
C LEU A 65 -41.10 -18.75 0.45
N LEU A 66 -41.09 -19.01 -0.86
CA LEU A 66 -40.95 -18.00 -1.92
C LEU A 66 -41.82 -16.75 -1.70
N LEU A 67 -43.09 -16.93 -1.32
CA LEU A 67 -44.04 -15.84 -1.12
C LEU A 67 -43.74 -14.98 0.12
N GLN A 68 -42.98 -15.51 1.08
CA GLN A 68 -42.58 -14.79 2.30
C GLN A 68 -41.31 -13.95 2.10
N ILE A 69 -40.48 -14.26 1.10
CA ILE A 69 -39.22 -13.57 0.81
C ILE A 69 -39.37 -12.04 0.74
N PRO A 70 -40.39 -11.46 0.06
CA PRO A 70 -40.59 -10.01 0.05
C PRO A 70 -40.80 -9.41 1.45
N SER A 71 -41.47 -10.12 2.35
CA SER A 71 -41.64 -9.65 3.73
C SER A 71 -40.34 -9.76 4.53
N THR A 72 -39.58 -10.84 4.32
CA THR A 72 -38.28 -11.07 4.97
C THR A 72 -37.26 -10.01 4.57
N ILE A 73 -37.11 -9.68 3.29
CA ILE A 73 -36.13 -8.68 2.86
C ILE A 73 -36.52 -7.26 3.29
N ARG A 74 -37.82 -6.96 3.40
CA ARG A 74 -38.33 -5.67 3.88
C ARG A 74 -38.13 -5.46 5.38
N SER A 75 -37.99 -6.52 6.17
CA SER A 75 -37.74 -6.42 7.61
C SER A 75 -36.25 -6.26 7.96
N ILE A 76 -35.35 -6.37 6.98
CA ILE A 76 -33.92 -6.19 7.20
C ILE A 76 -33.62 -4.70 7.39
N HIS A 77 -32.97 -4.36 8.50
CA HIS A 77 -32.54 -3.00 8.78
C HIS A 77 -31.46 -2.51 7.80
N GLN A 78 -31.44 -1.19 7.57
CA GLN A 78 -30.57 -0.53 6.60
C GLN A 78 -29.07 -0.72 6.86
N ASP A 79 -28.67 -0.77 8.12
CA ASP A 79 -27.29 -1.05 8.55
C ASP A 79 -26.82 -2.45 8.10
N LYS A 80 -27.67 -3.47 8.27
CA LYS A 80 -27.40 -4.83 7.79
C LYS A 80 -27.40 -4.89 6.26
N ILE A 81 -28.29 -4.17 5.59
CA ILE A 81 -28.28 -4.08 4.12
C ILE A 81 -26.96 -3.49 3.63
N LEU A 82 -26.51 -2.39 4.24
CA LEU A 82 -25.24 -1.76 3.88
C LEU A 82 -24.05 -2.70 4.10
N ALA A 83 -24.01 -3.41 5.23
CA ALA A 83 -22.97 -4.38 5.53
C ALA A 83 -22.95 -5.53 4.49
N LEU A 84 -24.12 -6.08 4.14
CA LEU A 84 -24.24 -7.11 3.10
C LEU A 84 -23.71 -6.59 1.75
N ARG A 85 -24.12 -5.39 1.33
CA ARG A 85 -23.65 -4.78 0.07
C ARG A 85 -22.15 -4.54 0.05
N GLN A 86 -21.57 -4.06 1.16
CA GLN A 86 -20.13 -3.87 1.30
C GLN A 86 -19.38 -5.20 1.19
N GLN A 87 -19.86 -6.25 1.86
CA GLN A 87 -19.27 -7.58 1.76
C GLN A 87 -19.40 -8.17 0.36
N THR A 88 -20.57 -8.01 -0.29
CA THR A 88 -20.80 -8.41 -1.68
C THR A 88 -19.76 -7.77 -2.61
N GLN A 89 -19.57 -6.46 -2.50
CA GLN A 89 -18.61 -5.73 -3.31
C GLN A 89 -17.17 -6.17 -3.03
N PHE A 90 -16.80 -6.34 -1.75
CA PHE A 90 -15.50 -6.86 -1.36
C PHE A 90 -15.22 -8.23 -2.00
N LEU A 91 -16.14 -9.19 -1.87
CA LEU A 91 -15.95 -10.54 -2.43
C LEU A 91 -15.83 -10.51 -3.95
N TRP A 92 -16.65 -9.69 -4.63
CA TRP A 92 -16.55 -9.48 -6.07
C TRP A 92 -15.16 -8.98 -6.46
N GLU A 93 -14.72 -7.88 -5.84
CA GLU A 93 -13.42 -7.27 -6.15
C GLU A 93 -12.25 -8.17 -5.77
N ALA A 94 -12.33 -8.91 -4.68
CA ALA A 94 -11.23 -9.74 -4.20
C ALA A 94 -11.08 -11.03 -5.03
N TYR A 95 -12.18 -11.68 -5.42
CA TYR A 95 -12.13 -13.07 -5.91
C TYR A 95 -12.83 -13.33 -7.24
N PHE A 96 -13.82 -12.52 -7.63
CA PHE A 96 -14.69 -12.84 -8.77
C PHE A 96 -14.60 -11.86 -9.95
N SER A 97 -13.89 -10.73 -9.82
CA SER A 97 -13.90 -9.66 -10.82
C SER A 97 -13.22 -10.01 -12.15
N SER A 98 -12.50 -11.13 -12.23
CA SER A 98 -11.90 -11.66 -13.46
C SER A 98 -11.70 -13.16 -13.37
N VAL A 99 -11.57 -13.83 -14.52
CA VAL A 99 -11.22 -15.26 -14.57
C VAL A 99 -9.89 -15.53 -13.86
N GLU A 100 -8.92 -14.63 -14.02
CA GLU A 100 -7.63 -14.71 -13.34
C GLU A 100 -7.77 -14.75 -11.81
N LYS A 101 -8.58 -13.87 -11.22
CA LYS A 101 -8.82 -13.88 -9.76
C LYS A 101 -9.50 -15.16 -9.30
N ILE A 102 -10.45 -15.68 -10.07
CA ILE A 102 -11.12 -16.95 -9.74
C ILE A 102 -10.10 -18.10 -9.75
N VAL A 103 -9.22 -18.14 -10.75
CA VAL A 103 -8.16 -19.16 -10.86
C VAL A 103 -7.18 -19.02 -9.71
N LEU A 104 -6.65 -17.82 -9.44
CA LEU A 104 -5.73 -17.58 -8.33
C LEU A 104 -6.36 -17.95 -6.99
N THR A 105 -7.60 -17.54 -6.74
CA THR A 105 -8.34 -17.90 -5.52
C THR A 105 -8.45 -19.41 -5.36
N THR A 106 -8.74 -20.13 -6.45
CA THR A 106 -8.81 -21.59 -6.44
C THR A 106 -7.45 -22.22 -6.11
N LEU A 107 -6.36 -21.71 -6.69
CA LEU A 107 -5.00 -22.20 -6.43
C LEU A 107 -4.58 -21.95 -4.98
N GLU A 108 -4.87 -20.78 -4.43
CA GLU A 108 -4.56 -20.44 -3.03
C GLU A 108 -5.36 -21.30 -2.04
N ILE A 109 -6.64 -21.59 -2.33
CA ILE A 109 -7.44 -22.53 -1.54
C ILE A 109 -6.85 -23.95 -1.59
N ILE A 110 -6.41 -24.41 -2.77
CA ILE A 110 -5.73 -25.71 -2.90
C ILE A 110 -4.42 -25.70 -2.10
N GLN A 111 -3.66 -24.60 -2.14
CA GLN A 111 -2.44 -24.44 -1.36
C GLN A 111 -2.73 -24.54 0.15
N ASP A 112 -3.78 -23.87 0.64
CA ASP A 112 -4.21 -23.92 2.04
C ASP A 112 -4.59 -25.36 2.47
N ARG A 113 -5.19 -26.16 1.57
CA ARG A 113 -5.51 -27.58 1.83
C ARG A 113 -4.25 -28.44 1.96
N ILE A 114 -3.22 -28.16 1.17
CA ILE A 114 -1.95 -28.89 1.18
C ILE A 114 -1.12 -28.48 2.41
N PHE A 115 -0.99 -27.19 2.67
CA PHE A 115 -0.14 -26.62 3.73
C PHE A 115 -0.96 -26.12 4.93
N LYS A 116 -1.72 -27.02 5.55
CA LYS A 116 -2.66 -26.68 6.64
C LYS A 116 -2.04 -25.88 7.79
N HIS A 117 -0.77 -26.12 8.12
CA HIS A 117 -0.06 -25.45 9.22
C HIS A 117 0.18 -23.95 9.02
N ILE A 118 0.11 -23.46 7.78
CA ILE A 118 0.18 -22.03 7.44
C ILE A 118 -1.08 -21.54 6.72
N SER A 119 -2.13 -22.36 6.65
CA SER A 119 -3.35 -22.03 5.89
C SER A 119 -4.00 -20.73 6.36
N ARG A 120 -4.55 -19.97 5.42
CA ARG A 120 -5.31 -18.75 5.73
C ARG A 120 -6.60 -19.12 6.43
N ASN A 121 -6.90 -18.41 7.51
CA ASN A 121 -8.15 -18.60 8.24
C ASN A 121 -9.33 -17.90 7.56
N SER A 122 -10.55 -18.21 8.01
CA SER A 122 -11.79 -17.61 7.50
C SER A 122 -11.80 -16.07 7.62
N LEU A 123 -11.14 -15.48 8.62
CA LEU A 123 -11.06 -14.03 8.76
C LEU A 123 -10.30 -13.39 7.59
N ILE A 124 -9.16 -13.97 7.18
CA ILE A 124 -8.37 -13.50 6.04
C ILE A 124 -9.19 -13.54 4.75
N TRP A 125 -9.95 -14.60 4.53
CA TRP A 125 -10.78 -14.75 3.34
C TRP A 125 -11.98 -13.80 3.30
N ASN A 126 -12.51 -13.38 4.45
CA ASN A 126 -13.73 -12.59 4.56
C ASN A 126 -13.52 -11.12 4.99
N LYS A 127 -12.28 -10.65 5.12
CA LYS A 127 -11.95 -9.25 5.44
C LYS A 127 -10.93 -8.69 4.48
N HIS A 128 -10.97 -7.37 4.27
CA HIS A 128 -9.93 -6.65 3.55
C HIS A 128 -8.54 -6.93 4.15
N PRO A 129 -7.49 -7.10 3.33
CA PRO A 129 -7.48 -6.95 1.86
C PRO A 129 -7.94 -8.19 1.08
N GLY A 130 -8.24 -9.31 1.76
CA GLY A 130 -8.57 -10.60 1.18
C GLY A 130 -7.36 -11.54 1.09
N GLY A 131 -7.64 -12.83 0.89
CA GLY A 131 -6.63 -13.91 0.94
C GLY A 131 -5.51 -13.79 -0.09
N LEU A 132 -5.77 -13.17 -1.24
CA LEU A 132 -4.76 -13.03 -2.30
C LEU A 132 -3.60 -12.09 -1.94
N PHE A 133 -3.81 -11.16 -0.99
CA PHE A 133 -2.79 -10.21 -0.56
C PHE A 133 -2.17 -10.54 0.81
N VAL A 134 -2.62 -11.62 1.45
CA VAL A 134 -2.08 -12.13 2.71
C VAL A 134 -1.33 -13.41 2.40
N LEU A 135 0.00 -13.33 2.27
CA LEU A 135 0.84 -14.46 1.90
C LEU A 135 1.16 -15.28 3.15
N PRO A 136 0.71 -16.55 3.26
CA PRO A 136 0.85 -17.38 4.46
C PRO A 136 2.31 -17.75 4.75
N GLN A 137 3.19 -17.63 3.75
CA GLN A 137 4.63 -17.86 3.89
C GLN A 137 5.33 -16.74 4.66
N TYR A 138 4.69 -15.57 4.82
CA TYR A 138 5.24 -14.45 5.59
C TYR A 138 5.10 -14.69 7.10
N SER A 139 3.87 -14.94 7.56
CA SER A 139 3.58 -15.24 8.96
C SER A 139 2.21 -15.91 9.09
N SER A 140 2.09 -16.79 10.09
CA SER A 140 0.80 -17.37 10.52
C SER A 140 0.09 -16.50 11.56
N TYR A 141 0.76 -15.49 12.13
CA TYR A 141 0.19 -14.60 13.12
C TYR A 141 -0.41 -13.35 12.45
N LEU A 142 -1.71 -13.13 12.65
CA LEU A 142 -2.43 -12.01 12.04
C LEU A 142 -1.89 -10.63 12.47
N GLY A 143 -1.32 -10.55 13.68
CA GLY A 143 -0.74 -9.32 14.20
C GLY A 143 0.58 -8.91 13.54
N ASP A 144 1.09 -9.69 12.57
CA ASP A 144 2.22 -9.28 11.73
C ASP A 144 1.78 -8.56 10.45
N PHE A 145 0.47 -8.51 10.17
CA PHE A 145 -0.08 -7.79 9.02
C PHE A 145 -0.75 -6.49 9.49
N PRO A 146 -0.47 -5.34 8.83
CA PRO A 146 -0.91 -4.03 9.33
C PRO A 146 -2.44 -3.86 9.32
N TYR A 147 -3.14 -4.63 8.48
CA TYR A 147 -4.58 -4.51 8.26
C TYR A 147 -5.42 -5.00 9.46
N TYR A 148 -4.86 -5.88 10.28
CA TYR A 148 -5.61 -6.55 11.36
C TYR A 148 -5.41 -5.89 12.72
N TYR A 149 -4.59 -4.85 12.83
CA TYR A 149 -4.27 -4.22 14.12
C TYR A 149 -5.52 -3.70 14.83
N ALA A 150 -6.36 -2.94 14.12
CA ALA A 150 -7.58 -2.38 14.68
C ALA A 150 -8.55 -3.48 15.16
N ASN A 151 -8.72 -4.55 14.39
CA ASN A 151 -9.59 -5.67 14.73
C ASN A 151 -9.09 -6.46 15.96
N LEU A 152 -7.78 -6.55 16.13
CA LEU A 152 -7.15 -7.27 17.23
C LEU A 152 -6.88 -6.36 18.46
N GLY A 153 -7.15 -5.05 18.37
CA GLY A 153 -6.79 -4.09 19.40
C GLY A 153 -5.28 -3.94 19.60
N LEU A 154 -4.49 -4.30 18.58
CA LEU A 154 -3.03 -4.21 18.60
C LEU A 154 -2.56 -2.85 18.11
N LYS A 155 -1.31 -2.52 18.44
CA LYS A 155 -0.60 -1.34 17.94
C LYS A 155 0.74 -1.78 17.35
N PRO A 156 1.26 -1.10 16.32
CA PRO A 156 2.61 -1.34 15.84
C PRO A 156 3.62 -1.14 16.97
N LEU A 157 4.79 -1.75 16.82
CA LEU A 157 5.93 -1.47 17.69
C LEU A 157 6.23 0.03 17.80
N SER A 158 6.76 0.46 18.95
CA SER A 158 7.07 1.86 19.23
C SER A 158 8.35 2.37 18.55
N THR A 159 8.96 1.56 17.69
CA THR A 159 10.23 1.89 17.02
C THR A 159 10.18 1.54 15.54
N PHE A 160 11.08 2.15 14.76
CA PHE A 160 11.25 1.90 13.33
C PHE A 160 12.71 1.56 12.98
N THR A 161 12.88 0.89 11.85
CA THR A 161 14.18 0.68 11.19
C THR A 161 14.30 1.69 10.05
N ALA A 162 15.35 2.49 10.04
CA ALA A 162 15.64 3.36 8.91
C ALA A 162 16.41 2.59 7.83
N VAL A 163 16.03 2.76 6.57
CA VAL A 163 16.73 2.19 5.42
C VAL A 163 17.15 3.33 4.51
N ILE A 164 18.45 3.60 4.48
CA ILE A 164 19.06 4.65 3.65
C ILE A 164 19.67 4.00 2.42
N HIS A 165 19.20 4.37 1.23
CA HIS A 165 19.74 3.89 -0.03
C HIS A 165 20.89 4.78 -0.49
N ALA A 166 22.12 4.24 -0.41
CA ALA A 166 23.35 4.93 -0.77
C ALA A 166 23.86 4.46 -2.12
N VAL A 167 23.99 5.39 -3.07
CA VAL A 167 24.39 5.12 -4.47
C VAL A 167 25.62 5.92 -4.88
N THR A 168 26.03 6.90 -4.07
CA THR A 168 27.26 7.68 -4.27
C THR A 168 28.33 7.33 -3.23
N PRO A 169 29.62 7.46 -3.59
CA PRO A 169 30.69 7.21 -2.65
C PRO A 169 30.74 8.27 -1.55
N LEU A 170 31.23 7.86 -0.38
CA LEU A 170 31.42 8.76 0.75
C LEU A 170 32.80 9.45 0.65
N VAL A 171 32.79 10.69 0.18
CA VAL A 171 33.97 11.51 -0.11
C VAL A 171 34.19 12.61 0.93
N SER A 172 33.13 13.15 1.53
CA SER A 172 33.22 14.27 2.48
C SER A 172 32.33 14.09 3.71
N GLN A 173 32.82 14.53 4.86
CA GLN A 173 32.06 14.59 6.12
C GLN A 173 30.86 15.56 6.07
N SER A 174 30.84 16.47 5.10
CA SER A 174 29.73 17.41 4.89
C SER A 174 28.58 16.86 4.03
N GLN A 175 28.70 15.63 3.49
CA GLN A 175 27.69 15.05 2.60
C GLN A 175 26.33 14.88 3.30
N PRO A 176 25.20 15.06 2.57
CA PRO A 176 23.85 14.99 3.12
C PRO A 176 23.57 13.69 3.86
N VAL A 177 24.03 12.56 3.31
CA VAL A 177 23.81 11.22 3.89
C VAL A 177 24.31 11.10 5.32
N LEU A 178 25.44 11.73 5.68
CA LEU A 178 25.98 11.69 7.04
C LEU A 178 25.16 12.56 8.00
N LYS A 179 24.73 13.74 7.54
CA LYS A 179 23.85 14.62 8.32
C LYS A 179 22.50 13.96 8.56
N LEU A 180 21.93 13.32 7.53
CA LEU A 180 20.69 12.56 7.60
C LEU A 180 20.81 11.41 8.59
N LEU A 181 21.89 10.62 8.50
CA LEU A 181 22.17 9.51 9.40
C LEU A 181 22.21 9.99 10.86
N VAL A 182 22.92 11.08 11.15
CA VAL A 182 22.93 11.69 12.50
C VAL A 182 21.56 12.18 12.94
N ALA A 183 20.78 12.80 12.05
CA ALA A 183 19.44 13.30 12.37
C ALA A 183 18.46 12.15 12.71
N VAL A 184 18.49 11.07 11.93
CA VAL A 184 17.68 9.87 12.16
C VAL A 184 18.13 9.15 13.43
N ALA A 185 19.43 9.01 13.66
CA ALA A 185 20.00 8.37 14.85
C ALA A 185 19.71 9.11 16.17
N LYS A 186 19.25 10.36 16.11
CA LYS A 186 18.81 11.14 17.28
C LYS A 186 17.32 10.95 17.59
N SER A 187 16.55 10.32 16.69
CA SER A 187 15.13 10.05 16.91
C SER A 187 14.96 9.11 18.10
N GLN A 188 14.03 9.43 18.99
CA GLN A 188 13.70 8.59 20.14
C GLN A 188 13.04 7.25 19.75
N TYR A 189 12.58 7.13 18.49
CA TYR A 189 11.91 5.94 17.98
C TYR A 189 12.78 5.12 17.01
N CYS A 190 13.99 5.57 16.69
CA CYS A 190 14.87 4.81 15.80
C CYS A 190 15.46 3.61 16.56
N ALA A 191 15.19 2.39 16.10
CA ALA A 191 15.81 1.19 16.66
C ALA A 191 17.21 0.95 16.09
N GLN A 192 17.37 1.17 14.78
CA GLN A 192 18.59 0.95 14.03
C GLN A 192 18.52 1.63 12.66
N ILE A 193 19.68 1.81 12.04
CA ILE A 193 19.82 2.33 10.69
C ILE A 193 20.51 1.28 9.83
N ILE A 194 19.88 0.92 8.72
CA ILE A 194 20.46 0.09 7.67
C ILE A 194 20.84 1.00 6.52
N VAL A 195 22.12 1.01 6.17
CA VAL A 195 22.64 1.67 4.97
C VAL A 195 22.81 0.61 3.89
N LEU A 196 21.99 0.68 2.85
CA LEU A 196 22.10 -0.17 1.67
C LEU A 196 23.12 0.45 0.73
N TRP A 197 24.30 -0.15 0.68
CA TRP A 197 25.44 0.33 -0.10
C TRP A 197 25.35 -0.20 -1.54
N ASN A 198 24.65 0.54 -2.39
CA ASN A 198 24.52 0.29 -3.82
C ASN A 198 25.47 1.21 -4.63
N CYS A 199 26.69 1.38 -4.14
CA CYS A 199 27.73 2.13 -4.83
C CYS A 199 28.79 1.17 -5.39
N ASP A 200 29.29 1.42 -6.60
CA ASP A 200 30.36 0.62 -7.21
C ASP A 200 31.72 0.78 -6.52
N LYS A 201 31.84 1.76 -5.62
CA LYS A 201 33.05 2.01 -4.83
C LYS A 201 33.03 1.16 -3.54
N PRO A 202 34.22 0.78 -3.04
CA PRO A 202 34.32 -0.02 -1.81
C PRO A 202 33.71 0.70 -0.62
N LEU A 203 33.28 -0.10 0.36
CA LEU A 203 32.71 0.40 1.61
C LEU A 203 33.66 1.41 2.29
N PRO A 204 33.14 2.55 2.75
CA PRO A 204 33.91 3.50 3.55
C PRO A 204 34.45 2.84 4.82
N ALA A 205 35.70 3.16 5.16
CA ALA A 205 36.31 2.69 6.41
C ALA A 205 35.47 3.11 7.64
N LYS A 206 35.47 2.28 8.69
CA LYS A 206 34.62 2.46 9.88
C LYS A 206 34.68 3.86 10.49
N HIS A 207 35.85 4.50 10.53
CA HIS A 207 36.04 5.84 11.09
C HIS A 207 35.35 6.97 10.30
N ARG A 208 34.92 6.73 9.05
CA ARG A 208 34.21 7.73 8.25
C ARG A 208 32.73 7.81 8.58
N TRP A 209 32.18 6.78 9.21
CA TRP A 209 30.80 6.76 9.66
C TRP A 209 30.68 7.50 10.99
N PRO A 210 29.61 8.29 11.19
CA PRO A 210 29.43 9.06 12.41
C PRO A 210 29.16 8.14 13.59
N ALA A 211 29.65 8.51 14.77
CA ALA A 211 29.23 7.88 16.00
C ALA A 211 27.75 8.20 16.25
N THR A 212 26.96 7.17 16.54
CA THR A 212 25.50 7.26 16.66
C THR A 212 25.01 6.58 17.93
N SER A 213 23.83 6.99 18.39
CA SER A 213 23.20 6.41 19.58
C SER A 213 22.54 5.05 19.32
N VAL A 214 22.31 4.73 18.04
CA VAL A 214 21.65 3.50 17.56
C VAL A 214 22.61 2.72 16.66
N PRO A 215 22.46 1.39 16.52
CA PRO A 215 23.28 0.60 15.61
C PRO A 215 23.13 1.07 14.16
N VAL A 216 24.27 1.19 13.46
CA VAL A 216 24.32 1.36 12.01
C VAL A 216 24.87 0.09 11.37
N ILE A 217 24.04 -0.56 10.55
CA ILE A 217 24.38 -1.76 9.80
C ILE A 217 24.55 -1.35 8.34
N VAL A 218 25.67 -1.71 7.72
CA VAL A 218 25.89 -1.46 6.30
C VAL A 218 25.80 -2.78 5.55
N ILE A 219 24.89 -2.87 4.60
CA ILE A 219 24.67 -4.05 3.77
C ILE A 219 25.09 -3.70 2.35
N GLU A 220 26.06 -4.43 1.81
CA GLU A 220 26.40 -4.37 0.39
C GLU A 220 25.48 -5.33 -0.36
N GLY A 221 24.64 -4.79 -1.25
CA GLY A 221 23.68 -5.59 -2.00
C GLY A 221 24.35 -6.48 -3.05
N GLU A 222 23.84 -7.71 -3.21
CA GLU A 222 24.31 -8.64 -4.25
C GLU A 222 24.11 -8.07 -5.66
N SER A 223 22.97 -7.42 -5.88
CA SER A 223 22.63 -6.68 -7.10
C SER A 223 22.42 -5.20 -6.78
N LYS A 224 23.21 -4.32 -7.41
CA LYS A 224 23.19 -2.86 -7.19
C LYS A 224 22.05 -2.19 -7.98
N VAL A 225 20.83 -2.70 -7.84
CA VAL A 225 19.61 -2.21 -8.53
C VAL A 225 18.75 -1.35 -7.62
N MET A 226 17.83 -0.54 -8.17
CA MET A 226 16.98 0.36 -7.36
C MET A 226 16.00 -0.40 -6.46
N SER A 227 15.43 -1.51 -6.96
CA SER A 227 14.42 -2.26 -6.20
C SER A 227 14.99 -3.03 -5.00
N SER A 228 16.32 -3.16 -4.88
CA SER A 228 16.96 -3.90 -3.79
C SER A 228 16.59 -3.35 -2.42
N ARG A 229 16.24 -2.06 -2.34
CA ARG A 229 15.75 -1.43 -1.10
C ARG A 229 14.48 -2.04 -0.52
N PHE A 230 13.71 -2.77 -1.33
CA PHE A 230 12.47 -3.44 -0.93
C PHE A 230 12.62 -4.95 -0.71
N LEU A 231 13.85 -5.48 -0.69
CA LEU A 231 14.06 -6.87 -0.31
C LEU A 231 13.71 -7.08 1.17
N PRO A 232 13.19 -8.28 1.53
CA PRO A 232 12.81 -8.60 2.90
C PRO A 232 14.06 -8.97 3.72
N TYR A 233 14.91 -7.99 4.00
CA TYR A 233 16.12 -8.20 4.81
C TYR A 233 15.77 -8.63 6.25
N ASP A 234 16.34 -9.74 6.71
CA ASP A 234 16.13 -10.27 8.08
C ASP A 234 16.56 -9.28 9.18
N ASN A 235 17.47 -8.36 8.86
CA ASN A 235 17.88 -7.29 9.77
C ASN A 235 16.73 -6.31 10.10
N ILE A 236 15.68 -6.23 9.27
CA ILE A 236 14.52 -5.36 9.52
C ILE A 236 13.56 -6.04 10.51
N VAL A 237 13.80 -5.82 11.80
CA VAL A 237 13.01 -6.44 12.88
C VAL A 237 11.74 -5.66 13.27
N THR A 238 11.68 -4.36 12.96
CA THR A 238 10.55 -3.48 13.32
C THR A 238 9.41 -3.55 12.31
N ASP A 239 8.19 -3.21 12.73
CA ASP A 239 7.03 -3.17 11.82
C ASP A 239 7.13 -2.04 10.80
N ALA A 240 7.73 -0.92 11.21
CA ALA A 240 7.84 0.29 10.42
C ALA A 240 9.21 0.42 9.76
N VAL A 241 9.21 0.67 8.46
CA VAL A 241 10.42 0.99 7.68
C VAL A 241 10.38 2.46 7.30
N LEU A 242 11.34 3.25 7.80
CA LEU A 242 11.60 4.60 7.31
C LEU A 242 12.57 4.52 6.13
N SER A 243 12.04 4.59 4.92
CA SER A 243 12.80 4.52 3.69
C SER A 243 13.26 5.91 3.25
N LEU A 244 14.55 6.04 2.96
CA LEU A 244 15.23 7.31 2.71
C LEU A 244 16.19 7.23 1.52
N ASP A 245 16.21 8.27 0.69
CA ASP A 245 17.28 8.49 -0.29
C ASP A 245 18.47 9.20 0.38
N GLU A 246 19.70 8.95 -0.08
CA GLU A 246 20.93 9.55 0.47
C GLU A 246 20.98 11.09 0.43
N ASP A 247 20.22 11.73 -0.45
CA ASP A 247 20.13 13.19 -0.62
C ASP A 247 18.97 13.83 0.15
N THR A 248 18.25 13.04 0.95
CA THR A 248 17.13 13.49 1.75
C THR A 248 17.61 14.34 2.92
N VAL A 249 16.99 15.50 3.11
CA VAL A 249 17.27 16.40 4.24
C VAL A 249 16.07 16.38 5.18
N LEU A 250 16.19 15.67 6.30
CA LEU A 250 15.17 15.63 7.37
C LEU A 250 15.80 15.90 8.73
N SER A 251 15.10 16.69 9.53
CA SER A 251 15.39 16.90 10.95
C SER A 251 14.85 15.76 11.81
N THR A 252 15.41 15.59 13.01
CA THR A 252 14.93 14.61 13.98
C THR A 252 13.45 14.82 14.34
N THR A 253 13.00 16.08 14.45
CA THR A 253 11.59 16.40 14.75
C THR A 253 10.64 16.00 13.64
N GLU A 254 11.05 16.17 12.38
CA GLU A 254 10.27 15.71 11.22
C GLU A 254 10.15 14.19 11.27
N VAL A 255 11.26 13.47 11.46
CA VAL A 255 11.26 11.99 11.57
C VAL A 255 10.33 11.50 12.68
N ASP A 256 10.42 12.07 13.89
CA ASP A 256 9.56 11.71 15.02
C ASP A 256 8.08 11.97 14.74
N PHE A 257 7.76 13.09 14.08
CA PHE A 257 6.38 13.43 13.72
C PHE A 257 5.81 12.45 12.69
N ALA A 258 6.54 12.19 11.60
CA ALA A 258 6.09 11.26 10.57
C ALA A 258 5.87 9.86 11.13
N PHE A 259 6.73 9.38 12.03
CA PHE A 259 6.55 8.10 12.69
C PHE A 259 5.30 8.07 13.57
N THR A 260 5.07 9.12 14.37
CA THR A 260 3.85 9.24 15.19
C THR A 260 2.58 9.21 14.33
N VAL A 261 2.61 9.87 13.16
CA VAL A 261 1.51 9.82 12.19
C VAL A 261 1.33 8.40 11.65
N TRP A 262 2.41 7.74 11.22
CA TRP A 262 2.36 6.38 10.70
C TRP A 262 1.79 5.38 11.72
N GLN A 263 2.09 5.52 13.01
CA GLN A 263 1.50 4.65 14.05
C GLN A 263 -0.04 4.71 14.10
N SER A 264 -0.64 5.79 13.62
CA SER A 264 -2.10 5.93 13.53
C SER A 264 -2.69 5.34 12.25
N PHE A 265 -1.84 5.06 11.25
CA PHE A 265 -2.22 4.56 9.91
C PHE A 265 -1.19 3.54 9.40
N PRO A 266 -0.93 2.45 10.15
CA PRO A 266 0.16 1.52 9.89
C PRO A 266 0.07 0.82 8.53
N GLU A 267 -1.14 0.70 7.99
CA GLU A 267 -1.42 0.13 6.68
C GLU A 267 -1.07 1.06 5.52
N ARG A 268 -0.85 2.36 5.74
CA ARG A 268 -0.66 3.36 4.67
C ARG A 268 0.80 3.82 4.56
N ILE A 269 1.18 4.30 3.38
CA ILE A 269 2.44 5.03 3.19
C ILE A 269 2.27 6.43 3.76
N VAL A 270 3.15 6.84 4.67
CA VAL A 270 3.18 8.17 5.28
C VAL A 270 4.49 8.87 4.94
N GLY A 271 4.47 10.08 4.39
CA GLY A 271 5.73 10.75 4.03
C GLY A 271 5.58 12.14 3.45
N TYR A 272 6.68 12.67 2.91
CA TYR A 272 6.80 14.08 2.51
C TYR A 272 6.59 14.33 1.02
N PRO A 273 7.28 13.62 0.09
CA PRO A 273 7.27 14.00 -1.31
C PRO A 273 6.00 13.48 -1.98
N ALA A 274 4.98 14.34 -2.06
CA ALA A 274 3.72 14.00 -2.71
C ALA A 274 3.80 14.17 -4.23
N ARG A 275 3.20 13.23 -4.96
CA ARG A 275 3.04 13.26 -6.42
C ARG A 275 1.62 12.82 -6.78
N SER A 276 1.23 13.07 -8.02
CA SER A 276 -0.09 12.64 -8.47
C SER A 276 -0.05 11.99 -9.84
N HIS A 277 -1.15 11.30 -10.16
CA HIS A 277 -1.48 10.84 -11.49
C HIS A 277 -2.67 11.65 -12.03
N PHE A 278 -2.88 11.59 -13.34
CA PHE A 278 -4.06 12.15 -14.00
C PHE A 278 -4.40 11.32 -15.23
N TRP A 279 -5.62 11.40 -15.74
CA TRP A 279 -5.98 10.83 -17.04
C TRP A 279 -5.81 11.88 -18.13
N ASP A 280 -4.98 11.60 -19.14
CA ASP A 280 -4.83 12.45 -20.31
C ASP A 280 -5.88 12.06 -21.37
N ASN A 281 -6.99 12.79 -21.41
CA ASN A 281 -8.07 12.57 -22.39
C ASN A 281 -7.60 12.65 -23.85
N THR A 282 -6.53 13.41 -24.15
CA THR A 282 -6.05 13.56 -25.52
C THR A 282 -5.22 12.37 -26.00
N LYS A 283 -4.56 11.69 -25.06
CA LYS A 283 -3.67 10.55 -25.35
C LYS A 283 -4.24 9.22 -24.87
N GLU A 284 -5.43 9.23 -24.28
CA GLU A 284 -6.14 8.08 -23.69
C GLU A 284 -5.22 7.22 -22.82
N ARG A 285 -4.43 7.88 -21.96
CA ARG A 285 -3.46 7.21 -21.11
C ARG A 285 -3.31 7.92 -19.78
N TRP A 286 -2.88 7.16 -18.77
CA TRP A 286 -2.52 7.74 -17.49
C TRP A 286 -1.30 8.63 -17.62
N GLY A 287 -1.23 9.63 -16.75
CA GLY A 287 -0.36 10.79 -16.69
C GLY A 287 0.38 10.86 -15.34
N TYR A 288 1.70 11.10 -15.28
CA TYR A 288 2.44 11.38 -14.05
C TYR A 288 2.64 12.89 -13.90
N THR A 289 2.42 13.44 -12.71
CA THR A 289 2.66 14.85 -12.44
C THR A 289 3.43 15.12 -11.15
N SER A 290 4.39 16.03 -11.26
CA SER A 290 5.12 16.62 -10.14
C SER A 290 4.58 17.99 -9.73
N LYS A 291 3.43 18.42 -10.29
CA LYS A 291 2.80 19.68 -9.92
C LYS A 291 2.48 19.67 -8.42
N TRP A 292 2.85 20.76 -7.75
CA TRP A 292 2.60 20.95 -6.33
C TRP A 292 1.16 21.38 -6.09
N THR A 293 0.25 20.40 -6.11
CA THR A 293 -1.16 20.59 -5.82
C THR A 293 -1.50 20.10 -4.41
N ASN A 294 -2.65 20.53 -3.88
CA ASN A 294 -3.18 19.95 -2.64
C ASN A 294 -3.69 18.52 -2.86
N ASP A 295 -4.10 18.21 -4.08
CA ASP A 295 -4.44 16.87 -4.54
C ASP A 295 -3.19 16.04 -4.86
N TYR A 296 -3.14 14.79 -4.38
CA TYR A 296 -2.06 13.86 -4.59
C TYR A 296 -2.58 12.42 -4.52
N SER A 297 -1.84 11.48 -5.06
CA SER A 297 -2.21 10.04 -5.04
C SER A 297 -1.02 9.13 -4.75
N MET A 298 0.18 9.70 -4.61
CA MET A 298 1.39 8.98 -4.26
C MET A 298 2.22 9.78 -3.26
N VAL A 299 2.94 9.06 -2.41
CA VAL A 299 4.04 9.58 -1.58
C VAL A 299 5.30 8.79 -1.91
N LEU A 300 6.35 9.47 -2.37
CA LEU A 300 7.56 8.79 -2.85
C LEU A 300 8.33 8.16 -1.68
N THR A 301 8.80 6.93 -1.88
CA THR A 301 9.47 6.10 -0.87
C THR A 301 10.88 6.58 -0.50
N GLY A 302 11.39 7.61 -1.19
CA GLY A 302 12.65 8.26 -0.84
C GLY A 302 12.60 9.10 0.43
N ALA A 303 11.41 9.37 0.99
CA ALA A 303 11.24 9.95 2.32
C ALA A 303 9.86 9.58 2.88
N ALA A 304 9.66 8.30 3.19
CA ALA A 304 8.38 7.77 3.66
C ALA A 304 8.54 6.61 4.65
N ILE A 305 7.51 6.43 5.48
CA ILE A 305 7.34 5.31 6.41
C ILE A 305 6.19 4.45 5.91
N TYR A 306 6.41 3.14 5.92
CA TYR A 306 5.41 2.13 5.58
C TYR A 306 5.71 0.82 6.30
N HIS A 307 4.76 -0.12 6.29
CA HIS A 307 4.91 -1.40 6.98
C HIS A 307 5.88 -2.36 6.26
N LYS A 308 6.73 -3.08 7.00
CA LYS A 308 7.74 -4.02 6.47
C LYS A 308 7.14 -5.11 5.56
N TYR A 309 5.89 -5.51 5.81
CA TYR A 309 5.18 -6.51 5.00
C TYR A 309 5.14 -6.14 3.51
N TYR A 310 5.17 -4.85 3.18
CA TYR A 310 5.20 -4.42 1.78
C TYR A 310 6.51 -4.78 1.06
N HIS A 311 7.63 -4.98 1.75
CA HIS A 311 8.85 -5.56 1.15
C HIS A 311 8.59 -7.00 0.69
N TYR A 312 7.88 -7.77 1.52
CA TYR A 312 7.55 -9.16 1.22
C TYR A 312 6.58 -9.25 0.02
N LEU A 313 5.53 -8.43 0.01
CA LEU A 313 4.63 -8.34 -1.15
C LEU A 313 5.35 -7.86 -2.41
N TYR A 314 6.18 -6.81 -2.31
CA TYR A 314 6.93 -6.32 -3.47
C TYR A 314 7.81 -7.44 -4.05
N THR A 315 8.44 -8.24 -3.21
CA THR A 315 9.35 -9.31 -3.62
C THR A 315 8.63 -10.55 -4.14
N HIS A 316 7.58 -11.01 -3.46
CA HIS A 316 6.97 -12.32 -3.70
C HIS A 316 5.62 -12.28 -4.42
N TYR A 317 4.88 -11.17 -4.36
CA TYR A 317 3.59 -11.02 -5.04
C TYR A 317 3.74 -10.39 -6.44
N LEU A 318 4.59 -9.36 -6.58
CA LEU A 318 4.77 -8.71 -7.88
C LEU A 318 5.57 -9.60 -8.85
N PRO A 319 5.16 -9.65 -10.13
CA PRO A 319 5.81 -10.48 -11.13
C PRO A 319 7.22 -9.97 -11.44
N ALA A 320 8.10 -10.89 -11.83
CA ALA A 320 9.46 -10.56 -12.22
C ALA A 320 9.52 -9.55 -13.37
N SER A 321 8.54 -9.55 -14.29
CA SER A 321 8.49 -8.61 -15.42
C SER A 321 8.44 -7.14 -14.97
N LEU A 322 7.62 -6.81 -13.97
CA LEU A 322 7.51 -5.43 -13.46
C LEU A 322 8.76 -5.02 -12.68
N LYS A 323 9.30 -5.93 -11.86
CA LYS A 323 10.54 -5.67 -11.11
C LYS A 323 11.74 -5.47 -12.03
N ASN A 324 11.88 -6.32 -13.05
CA ASN A 324 12.94 -6.20 -14.06
C ASN A 324 12.84 -4.89 -14.85
N MET A 325 11.62 -4.44 -15.18
CA MET A 325 11.43 -3.13 -15.81
C MET A 325 11.92 -1.99 -14.92
N VAL A 326 11.56 -1.99 -13.64
CA VAL A 326 12.03 -0.99 -12.66
C VAL A 326 13.55 -1.00 -12.56
N ASP A 327 14.17 -2.18 -12.51
CA ASP A 327 15.62 -2.32 -12.39
C ASP A 327 16.36 -1.88 -13.66
N GLN A 328 15.83 -2.20 -14.84
CA GLN A 328 16.39 -1.77 -16.12
C GLN A 328 16.30 -0.25 -16.31
N LEU A 329 15.19 0.36 -15.89
CA LEU A 329 15.00 1.81 -15.96
C LEU A 329 15.74 2.56 -14.84
N ALA A 330 16.10 1.86 -13.76
CA ALA A 330 16.58 2.45 -12.51
C ALA A 330 15.65 3.59 -12.02
N ASN A 331 14.34 3.37 -12.13
CA ASN A 331 13.29 4.35 -11.86
C ASN A 331 11.96 3.64 -11.56
N CYS A 332 10.96 4.38 -11.09
CA CYS A 332 9.58 3.92 -10.86
C CYS A 332 9.36 2.88 -9.75
N GLU A 333 10.38 2.56 -8.96
CA GLU A 333 10.26 1.66 -7.80
C GLU A 333 9.30 2.24 -6.75
N ASP A 334 9.35 3.55 -6.56
CA ASP A 334 8.45 4.32 -5.69
C ASP A 334 7.00 4.31 -6.19
N ILE A 335 6.79 4.46 -7.50
CA ILE A 335 5.47 4.39 -8.16
C ILE A 335 4.92 2.97 -8.00
N LEU A 336 5.71 1.94 -8.28
CA LEU A 336 5.28 0.55 -8.17
C LEU A 336 4.89 0.19 -6.73
N MET A 337 5.66 0.67 -5.74
CA MET A 337 5.30 0.51 -4.33
C MET A 337 3.96 1.20 -4.00
N ASN A 338 3.71 2.42 -4.48
CA ASN A 338 2.43 3.09 -4.27
C ASN A 338 1.26 2.37 -4.94
N PHE A 339 1.46 1.83 -6.15
CA PHE A 339 0.48 0.98 -6.84
C PHE A 339 0.14 -0.26 -6.01
N LEU A 340 1.17 -0.97 -5.52
CA LEU A 340 1.02 -2.16 -4.67
C LEU A 340 0.23 -1.83 -3.40
N VAL A 341 0.67 -0.84 -2.62
CA VAL A 341 0.01 -0.50 -1.35
C VAL A 341 -1.42 -0.02 -1.58
N SER A 342 -1.68 0.80 -2.59
CA SER A 342 -3.04 1.28 -2.91
C SER A 342 -3.95 0.15 -3.40
N ALA A 343 -3.42 -0.79 -4.19
CA ALA A 343 -4.18 -1.95 -4.66
C ALA A 343 -4.60 -2.87 -3.51
N VAL A 344 -3.71 -3.07 -2.54
CA VAL A 344 -3.95 -3.91 -1.36
C VAL A 344 -4.91 -3.24 -0.39
N THR A 345 -4.63 -2.00 0.00
CA THR A 345 -5.39 -1.30 1.06
C THR A 345 -6.69 -0.67 0.58
N LYS A 346 -6.77 -0.32 -0.72
CA LYS A 346 -7.83 0.56 -1.26
C LYS A 346 -7.89 1.92 -0.56
N LEU A 347 -6.76 2.39 -0.04
CA LEU A 347 -6.62 3.68 0.63
C LEU A 347 -5.53 4.53 -0.05
N PRO A 348 -5.68 5.86 -0.08
CA PRO A 348 -4.63 6.74 -0.59
C PRO A 348 -3.44 6.78 0.38
N PRO A 349 -2.27 7.35 0.03
CA PRO A 349 -1.20 7.61 1.01
C PRO A 349 -1.49 8.85 1.88
N ILE A 350 -0.68 9.09 2.92
CA ILE A 350 -0.79 10.25 3.82
C ILE A 350 0.41 11.17 3.66
N LYS A 351 0.13 12.43 3.34
CA LYS A 351 1.13 13.49 3.27
C LYS A 351 1.29 14.14 4.65
N VAL A 352 2.52 14.22 5.14
CA VAL A 352 2.88 15.07 6.29
C VAL A 352 3.46 16.39 5.82
N THR A 353 3.40 17.42 6.67
CA THR A 353 4.08 18.73 6.60
C THR A 353 4.67 19.15 5.25
N GLN A 354 4.24 20.29 4.74
CA GLN A 354 4.71 20.77 3.44
C GLN A 354 6.19 21.18 3.47
N LYS A 355 7.06 20.38 2.84
CA LYS A 355 8.46 20.73 2.60
C LYS A 355 8.69 21.07 1.13
N LYS A 356 8.92 22.35 0.81
CA LYS A 356 9.21 22.79 -0.57
C LYS A 356 10.58 22.31 -1.07
N GLN A 357 11.56 22.11 -0.19
CA GLN A 357 12.89 21.59 -0.49
C GLN A 357 13.23 20.40 0.43
N TYR A 358 12.94 19.17 -0.02
CA TYR A 358 13.26 17.95 0.73
C TYR A 358 14.55 17.25 0.27
N LYS A 359 15.06 17.64 -0.92
CA LYS A 359 16.36 17.27 -1.47
C LYS A 359 17.21 18.53 -1.59
N GLU A 360 18.50 18.44 -1.27
CA GLU A 360 19.43 19.55 -1.46
C GLU A 360 19.63 19.78 -2.96
N THR A 361 19.30 20.98 -3.46
CA THR A 361 19.61 21.35 -4.85
C THR A 361 21.13 21.42 -4.96
N MET A 362 21.73 20.50 -5.71
CA MET A 362 23.17 20.47 -6.01
C MET A 362 23.57 21.69 -6.88
N MET A 363 23.44 22.91 -6.36
CA MET A 363 23.84 24.16 -7.03
C MET A 363 25.36 24.42 -6.95
N GLY A 364 26.18 23.39 -6.70
CA GLY A 364 27.62 23.58 -6.48
C GLY A 364 28.54 22.48 -7.00
N GLN A 365 28.06 21.43 -7.68
CA GLN A 365 28.94 20.41 -8.27
C GLN A 365 28.65 20.20 -9.75
N THR A 366 29.62 20.58 -10.56
CA THR A 366 29.66 20.60 -12.04
C THR A 366 29.78 19.22 -12.69
N SER A 367 29.17 18.14 -12.17
CA SER A 367 29.38 16.81 -12.78
C SER A 367 28.24 15.80 -12.80
N ARG A 368 27.01 16.14 -12.40
CA ARG A 368 25.80 15.39 -12.82
C ARG A 368 24.57 16.27 -12.61
N ALA A 369 23.88 16.63 -13.70
CA ALA A 369 22.53 17.17 -13.61
C ALA A 369 21.69 16.23 -12.72
N SER A 370 20.86 16.79 -11.83
CA SER A 370 19.94 15.99 -11.03
C SER A 370 19.16 15.06 -11.96
N ARG A 371 19.17 13.74 -11.71
CA ARG A 371 18.42 12.74 -12.51
C ARG A 371 16.94 13.11 -12.68
N TRP A 372 16.41 13.92 -11.76
CA TRP A 372 15.03 14.41 -11.74
C TRP A 372 14.75 15.58 -12.69
N ALA A 373 15.79 16.25 -13.19
CA ALA A 373 15.69 17.33 -14.17
C ALA A 373 15.75 16.83 -15.62
N ASP A 374 16.02 15.53 -15.81
CA ASP A 374 16.05 14.88 -17.12
C ASP A 374 14.63 14.72 -17.68
N PRO A 375 14.34 15.24 -18.89
CA PRO A 375 13.06 15.00 -19.57
C PRO A 375 12.72 13.51 -19.73
N ASP A 376 13.74 12.66 -19.94
CA ASP A 376 13.55 11.22 -20.12
C ASP A 376 13.06 10.57 -18.82
N HIS A 377 13.48 11.08 -17.65
CA HIS A 377 13.03 10.59 -16.36
C HIS A 377 11.50 10.75 -16.18
N PHE A 378 10.93 11.87 -16.63
CA PHE A 378 9.47 12.07 -16.61
C PHE A 378 8.75 11.18 -17.61
N ALA A 379 9.30 11.03 -18.82
CA ALA A 379 8.73 10.15 -19.84
C ALA A 379 8.74 8.67 -19.41
N GLN A 380 9.80 8.22 -18.74
CA GLN A 380 9.90 6.87 -18.17
C GLN A 380 8.83 6.64 -17.09
N ARG A 381 8.70 7.54 -16.12
CA ARG A 381 7.65 7.46 -15.09
C ARG A 381 6.25 7.40 -15.68
N GLN A 382 6.07 8.12 -16.79
CA GLN A 382 4.82 8.10 -17.53
C GLN A 382 4.51 6.72 -18.14
N SER A 383 5.53 6.08 -18.71
CA SER A 383 5.45 4.73 -19.26
C SER A 383 5.15 3.71 -18.16
N CYS A 384 5.90 3.76 -17.06
CA CYS A 384 5.72 2.88 -15.90
C CYS A 384 4.28 2.87 -15.39
N MET A 385 3.64 4.05 -15.24
CA MET A 385 2.25 4.14 -14.79
C MET A 385 1.28 3.33 -15.65
N ASN A 386 1.43 3.41 -16.97
CA ASN A 386 0.53 2.73 -17.90
C ASN A 386 0.79 1.22 -17.89
N THR A 387 2.05 0.78 -17.85
CA THR A 387 2.39 -0.64 -17.70
C THR A 387 1.84 -1.21 -16.39
N PHE A 388 2.02 -0.51 -15.27
CA PHE A 388 1.53 -0.97 -13.97
C PHE A 388 0.00 -1.03 -13.95
N ALA A 389 -0.69 0.03 -14.41
CA ALA A 389 -2.15 0.03 -14.47
C ALA A 389 -2.69 -1.09 -15.37
N SER A 390 -2.01 -1.38 -16.49
CA SER A 390 -2.37 -2.49 -17.35
C SER A 390 -2.20 -3.84 -16.67
N TRP A 391 -1.14 -4.04 -15.89
CA TRP A 391 -0.93 -5.31 -15.16
C TRP A 391 -1.93 -5.50 -14.01
N PHE A 392 -2.20 -4.44 -13.24
CA PHE A 392 -3.25 -4.48 -12.20
C PHE A 392 -4.67 -4.60 -12.78
N GLY A 393 -4.86 -4.29 -14.07
CA GLY A 393 -6.14 -4.29 -14.76
C GLY A 393 -7.01 -3.06 -14.52
N TYR A 394 -6.53 -2.09 -13.73
CA TYR A 394 -7.18 -0.82 -13.42
C TYR A 394 -6.14 0.16 -12.84
N MET A 395 -6.53 1.40 -12.58
CA MET A 395 -5.70 2.35 -11.83
C MET A 395 -5.94 2.18 -10.31
N PRO A 396 -4.99 1.60 -9.54
CA PRO A 396 -5.17 1.39 -8.11
C PRO A 396 -4.91 2.63 -7.26
N LEU A 397 -4.23 3.64 -7.80
CA LEU A 397 -3.90 4.85 -7.05
C LEU A 397 -5.17 5.64 -6.72
N ILE A 398 -5.30 6.03 -5.45
CA ILE A 398 -6.45 6.79 -4.95
C ILE A 398 -5.99 8.20 -4.60
N HIS A 399 -6.78 9.19 -4.98
CA HIS A 399 -6.51 10.59 -4.66
C HIS A 399 -6.81 10.92 -3.20
N SER A 400 -6.06 11.86 -2.66
CA SER A 400 -6.31 12.48 -1.36
C SER A 400 -5.87 13.94 -1.38
N GLN A 401 -6.50 14.71 -0.49
CA GLN A 401 -6.13 16.08 -0.18
C GLN A 401 -5.70 16.23 1.28
N MET A 402 -5.61 15.10 2.00
CA MET A 402 -5.29 15.08 3.42
C MET A 402 -3.84 15.50 3.65
N ARG A 403 -3.62 16.40 4.61
CA ARG A 403 -2.29 16.72 5.12
C ARG A 403 -2.35 16.73 6.63
N LEU A 404 -1.35 16.11 7.26
CA LEU A 404 -1.19 16.17 8.70
C LEU A 404 0.01 17.04 9.06
N ASP A 405 -0.26 18.01 9.93
CA ASP A 405 0.72 18.92 10.51
C ASP A 405 0.71 18.74 12.04
N PRO A 406 1.82 19.07 12.74
CA PRO A 406 1.84 19.12 14.19
C PRO A 406 0.76 20.01 14.78
N VAL A 407 0.32 19.71 16.00
CA VAL A 407 -0.54 20.63 16.78
C VAL A 407 0.20 21.95 16.99
N LEU A 408 -0.49 23.07 16.79
CA LEU A 408 0.04 24.44 16.81
C LEU A 408 0.97 24.79 15.64
N PHE A 409 0.93 24.01 14.54
CA PHE A 409 1.70 24.31 13.34
C PHE A 409 1.30 25.67 12.74
N LYS A 410 2.27 26.58 12.63
CA LYS A 410 2.13 27.99 12.22
C LYS A 410 1.21 28.84 13.11
N ASP A 411 0.80 28.34 14.26
CA ASP A 411 0.05 29.15 15.24
C ASP A 411 0.96 30.20 15.89
N GLN A 412 0.39 31.37 16.20
CA GLN A 412 1.07 32.50 16.85
C GLN A 412 1.22 32.27 18.36
N VAL A 413 1.86 31.18 18.74
CA VAL A 413 2.15 30.80 20.13
C VAL A 413 3.64 30.63 20.32
N SER A 414 4.11 30.83 21.56
CA SER A 414 5.53 30.64 21.89
C SER A 414 6.04 29.27 21.41
N ILE A 415 7.20 29.26 20.76
CA ILE A 415 7.83 28.03 20.26
C ILE A 415 8.07 27.01 21.38
N LEU A 416 8.21 27.48 22.62
CA LEU A 416 8.38 26.61 23.79
C LEU A 416 7.14 25.75 24.07
N ARG A 417 5.95 26.18 23.62
CA ARG A 417 4.70 25.42 23.74
C ARG A 417 4.51 24.40 22.62
N LYS A 418 5.28 24.49 21.53
CA LYS A 418 5.18 23.56 20.40
C LYS A 418 6.00 22.30 20.70
N LYS A 419 5.41 21.12 20.49
CA LYS A 419 6.09 19.82 20.67
C LYS A 419 7.20 19.64 19.63
N TYR A 420 6.92 19.97 18.37
CA TYR A 420 7.84 19.82 17.23
C TYR A 420 8.33 21.19 16.75
N ARG A 421 9.17 21.82 17.57
CA ARG A 421 9.59 23.23 17.44
C ARG A 421 10.29 23.55 16.12
N ASP A 422 11.11 22.63 15.64
CA ASP A 422 12.00 22.89 14.51
C ASP A 422 11.35 22.59 13.15
N ILE A 423 10.15 22.02 13.12
CA ILE A 423 9.40 21.75 11.88
C ILE A 423 9.02 23.05 11.15
N GLU A 424 8.84 24.16 11.88
CA GLU A 424 8.46 25.46 11.31
C GLU A 424 9.65 26.34 10.91
N ARG A 425 10.87 25.97 11.29
CA ARG A 425 12.07 26.82 11.16
C ARG A 425 12.75 26.72 9.78
N LEU A 426 12.16 25.99 8.83
CA LEU A 426 12.74 25.68 7.53
C LEU A 426 12.13 26.48 6.38
#